data_AF-A0A8T6LU52-F1
#
_entry.id   AF-A0A8T6LU52-F1
#
_cell.length_a   1.000
_cell.length_b   1.000
_cell.length_c   1.000
_cell.angle_alpha   90.00
_cell.angle_beta   90.00
_cell.angle_gamma   90.00
#
_symmetry.space_group_name_H-M   'P 1'
#
loop_
_entity.id
_entity.type
_entity.pdbx_description
1 polymer ?
#
loop_
_entity_poly.entity_id
_entity_poly.type
_entity_poly.pdbx_seq_one_letter_code
_entity_poly.pdbx_strand_id
1 'polypeptide(L)'
;LINYLSGLGYGSENELFKKYWPADLHVIGKGIIRFHAVYWPAMLLSAGLPLPKSIFVHGYITTEGKKISKSLGNVIDPNDVVKKYGLDSFRYFMLREISPFDDGDFSEKALVERVNNELVANIGNFVYRTLSFMDRYFDGIVPAAKLTKEDKDLIKKIEAYSRIVKELLGKLELKEALQKILELSAHGNKYFQENKP
;
A
#
# COMPACT_ATOMS: atom_id res chain seq x y z
N LEU A 1 -24.59 7.13 -3.04
CA LEU A 1 -24.58 5.82 -2.36
C LEU A 1 -25.20 4.73 -3.24
N ILE A 2 -26.33 4.99 -3.91
CA ILE A 2 -26.88 4.05 -4.91
C ILE A 2 -25.90 3.69 -6.05
N ASN A 3 -24.86 4.52 -6.26
CA ASN A 3 -23.79 4.25 -7.23
C ASN A 3 -23.11 2.88 -7.05
N TYR A 4 -23.01 2.34 -5.82
CA TYR A 4 -22.44 1.02 -5.57
C TYR A 4 -23.30 -0.10 -6.16
N LEU A 5 -24.62 0.12 -6.21
CA LEU A 5 -25.57 -0.80 -6.82
C LEU A 5 -25.65 -0.57 -8.34
N SER A 6 -25.82 0.69 -8.77
CA SER A 6 -26.00 1.00 -10.19
C SER A 6 -24.74 0.73 -11.01
N GLY A 7 -23.55 0.87 -10.42
CA GLY A 7 -22.28 0.48 -11.05
C GLY A 7 -22.17 -1.01 -11.33
N LEU A 8 -22.95 -1.84 -10.62
CA LEU A 8 -23.11 -3.28 -10.88
C LEU A 8 -24.34 -3.62 -11.74
N GLY A 9 -25.07 -2.61 -12.22
CA GLY A 9 -26.29 -2.81 -13.01
C GLY A 9 -27.52 -3.22 -12.20
N TYR A 10 -27.60 -2.88 -10.91
CA TYR A 10 -28.80 -3.12 -10.11
C TYR A 10 -30.07 -2.56 -10.77
N GLY A 11 -31.14 -3.36 -10.77
CA GLY A 11 -32.39 -3.06 -11.49
C GLY A 11 -32.44 -3.58 -12.92
N SER A 12 -31.39 -4.26 -13.38
CA SER A 12 -31.33 -5.03 -14.63
C SER A 12 -30.91 -6.47 -14.36
N GLU A 13 -31.07 -7.38 -15.33
CA GLU A 13 -30.55 -8.75 -15.25
C GLU A 13 -29.02 -8.79 -15.44
N ASN A 14 -28.27 -8.19 -14.51
CA ASN A 14 -26.82 -8.08 -14.60
C ASN A 14 -26.12 -9.10 -13.69
N GLU A 15 -25.30 -9.96 -14.29
CA GLU A 15 -24.50 -10.97 -13.58
C GLU A 15 -23.46 -10.37 -12.63
N LEU A 16 -23.01 -9.13 -12.87
CA LEU A 16 -22.09 -8.44 -11.97
C LEU A 16 -22.73 -8.16 -10.61
N PHE A 17 -24.01 -7.77 -10.58
CA PHE A 17 -24.72 -7.55 -9.32
C PHE A 17 -24.79 -8.82 -8.49
N LYS A 18 -25.20 -9.94 -9.11
CA LYS A 18 -25.28 -11.25 -8.44
C LYS A 18 -23.92 -11.72 -7.91
N LYS A 19 -22.85 -11.43 -8.65
CA LYS A 19 -21.49 -11.88 -8.33
C LYS A 19 -20.81 -11.04 -7.24
N TYR A 20 -20.99 -9.73 -7.28
CA TYR A 20 -20.19 -8.79 -6.46
C TYR A 20 -20.98 -8.09 -5.35
N TRP A 21 -22.31 -8.17 -5.33
CA TRP A 21 -23.11 -7.67 -4.22
C TRP A 21 -23.42 -8.79 -3.21
N PRO A 22 -23.27 -8.57 -1.89
CA PRO A 22 -22.86 -7.34 -1.23
C PRO A 22 -21.36 -7.05 -1.34
N ALA A 23 -21.01 -5.76 -1.36
CA ALA A 23 -19.61 -5.33 -1.39
C ALA A 23 -18.84 -5.84 -0.16
N ASP A 24 -17.64 -6.38 -0.39
CA ASP A 24 -16.74 -6.81 0.70
C ASP A 24 -16.24 -5.63 1.53
N LEU A 25 -15.95 -4.50 0.89
CA LEU A 25 -15.35 -3.34 1.53
C LEU A 25 -15.82 -2.03 0.90
N HIS A 26 -16.20 -1.08 1.75
CA HIS A 26 -16.31 0.33 1.36
C HIS A 26 -15.13 1.12 1.93
N VAL A 27 -14.31 1.69 1.05
CA VAL A 27 -13.19 2.58 1.43
C VAL A 27 -13.66 4.01 1.33
N ILE A 28 -13.71 4.73 2.45
CA ILE A 28 -14.24 6.09 2.53
C ILE A 28 -13.42 6.98 3.46
N GLY A 29 -13.49 8.29 3.26
CA GLY A 29 -12.96 9.26 4.23
C GLY A 29 -13.91 9.45 5.42
N LYS A 30 -13.36 9.78 6.59
CA LYS A 30 -14.13 9.97 7.83
C LYS A 30 -15.26 11.00 7.74
N GLY A 31 -15.14 11.98 6.83
CA GLY A 31 -16.16 13.02 6.62
C GLY A 31 -17.52 12.52 6.13
N ILE A 32 -17.60 11.29 5.60
CA ILE A 32 -18.84 10.72 5.07
C ILE A 32 -19.28 9.42 5.78
N ILE A 33 -18.70 9.15 6.96
CA ILE A 33 -18.97 7.92 7.72
C ILE A 33 -20.47 7.75 8.04
N ARG A 34 -21.16 8.81 8.48
CA ARG A 34 -22.60 8.75 8.81
C ARG A 34 -23.46 8.26 7.65
N PHE A 35 -23.07 8.61 6.42
CA PHE A 35 -23.80 8.20 5.22
C PHE A 35 -23.64 6.71 4.96
N HIS A 36 -22.45 6.15 5.21
CA HIS A 36 -22.13 4.75 4.90
C HIS A 36 -22.42 3.79 6.05
N ALA A 37 -22.40 4.25 7.29
CA ALA A 37 -22.58 3.42 8.49
C ALA A 37 -24.00 3.51 9.09
N VAL A 38 -24.81 4.52 8.71
CA VAL A 38 -26.18 4.70 9.23
C VAL A 38 -27.20 4.75 8.10
N TYR A 39 -27.13 5.77 7.25
CA TYR A 39 -28.18 6.00 6.25
C TYR A 39 -28.20 4.93 5.17
N TRP A 40 -27.03 4.55 4.65
CA TRP A 40 -26.93 3.55 3.60
C TRP A 40 -27.40 2.16 4.06
N PRO A 41 -26.95 1.62 5.21
CA PRO A 41 -27.51 0.39 5.75
C PRO A 41 -29.02 0.44 5.95
N ALA A 42 -29.57 1.55 6.48
CA ALA A 42 -31.01 1.70 6.65
C ALA A 42 -31.76 1.64 5.30
N MET A 43 -31.25 2.30 4.25
CA MET A 43 -31.83 2.23 2.91
C MET A 43 -31.77 0.81 2.33
N LEU A 44 -30.64 0.11 2.49
CA LEU A 44 -30.48 -1.28 2.02
C LEU A 44 -31.43 -2.23 2.73
N LEU A 45 -31.53 -2.15 4.06
CA LEU A 45 -32.47 -2.95 4.85
C LEU A 45 -33.92 -2.67 4.44
N SER A 46 -34.28 -1.41 4.26
CA SER A 46 -35.63 -1.04 3.78
C SER A 46 -35.93 -1.59 2.38
N ALA A 47 -34.92 -1.74 1.53
CA ALA A 47 -35.05 -2.34 0.20
C ALA A 47 -34.90 -3.88 0.19
N GLY A 48 -34.71 -4.52 1.36
CA GLY A 48 -34.48 -5.96 1.46
C GLY A 48 -33.15 -6.43 0.89
N LEU A 49 -32.16 -5.55 0.77
CA LEU A 49 -30.84 -5.85 0.23
C LEU A 49 -29.81 -6.16 1.33
N PRO A 50 -28.83 -7.05 1.06
CA PRO A 50 -27.77 -7.34 2.02
C PRO A 50 -26.85 -6.13 2.22
N LEU A 51 -26.30 -6.02 3.43
CA LEU A 51 -25.37 -4.97 3.83
C LEU A 51 -23.95 -5.22 3.30
N PRO A 52 -23.13 -4.18 3.08
CA PRO A 52 -21.71 -4.35 2.84
C PRO A 52 -21.03 -5.06 4.03
N LYS A 53 -20.04 -5.91 3.76
CA LYS A 53 -19.40 -6.73 4.80
C LYS A 53 -18.52 -5.92 5.74
N SER A 54 -17.91 -4.84 5.26
CA SER A 54 -17.03 -3.98 6.06
C SER A 54 -16.93 -2.56 5.49
N ILE A 55 -16.62 -1.60 6.36
CA ILE A 55 -16.37 -0.20 5.99
C ILE A 55 -14.99 0.18 6.55
N PHE A 56 -14.06 0.51 5.67
CA PHE A 56 -12.77 1.07 6.03
C PHE A 56 -12.83 2.59 5.93
N VAL A 57 -12.55 3.24 7.05
CA VAL A 57 -12.67 4.68 7.19
C VAL A 57 -11.28 5.27 7.36
N HIS A 58 -10.84 6.05 6.39
CA HIS A 58 -9.55 6.72 6.46
C HIS A 58 -9.64 8.17 6.97
N GLY A 59 -8.55 8.66 7.56
CA GLY A 59 -8.39 10.04 8.00
C GLY A 59 -8.35 11.06 6.86
N TYR A 60 -8.31 12.34 7.22
CA TYR A 60 -8.05 13.43 6.29
C TYR A 60 -6.56 13.52 5.96
N ILE A 61 -6.29 14.12 4.80
CA ILE A 61 -4.94 14.49 4.39
C ILE A 61 -4.84 16.00 4.51
N THR A 62 -3.82 16.47 5.24
CA THR A 62 -3.42 17.88 5.32
C THR A 62 -2.19 18.13 4.47
N THR A 63 -1.84 19.40 4.29
CA THR A 63 -0.59 19.82 3.65
C THR A 63 0.11 20.78 4.59
N GLU A 64 1.32 20.41 5.02
CA GLU A 64 2.14 21.18 5.97
C GLU A 64 1.34 21.62 7.22
N GLY A 65 0.56 20.69 7.77
CA GLY A 65 -0.29 20.88 8.95
C GLY A 65 -1.57 21.67 8.70
N LYS A 66 -1.86 22.08 7.46
CA LYS A 66 -3.05 22.86 7.11
C LYS A 66 -4.05 22.02 6.32
N LYS A 67 -5.34 22.19 6.61
CA LYS A 67 -6.40 21.61 5.80
C LYS A 67 -6.25 22.05 4.35
N ILE A 68 -6.34 21.10 3.42
CA ILE A 68 -6.31 21.39 1.98
C ILE A 68 -7.54 22.21 1.62
N SER A 69 -7.35 23.41 1.06
CA SER A 69 -8.44 24.21 0.52
C SER A 69 -7.98 25.07 -0.67
N LYS A 70 -8.88 25.23 -1.65
CA LYS A 70 -8.65 26.13 -2.79
C LYS A 70 -8.45 27.58 -2.34
N SER A 71 -9.14 28.01 -1.28
CA SER A 71 -9.05 29.39 -0.76
C SER A 71 -7.73 29.71 -0.07
N LEU A 72 -7.06 28.71 0.51
CA LEU A 72 -5.73 28.86 1.12
C LEU A 72 -4.60 28.69 0.11
N GLY A 73 -4.90 28.31 -1.13
CA GLY A 73 -3.91 28.06 -2.18
C GLY A 73 -2.99 26.88 -1.89
N ASN A 74 -3.28 26.05 -0.89
CA ASN A 74 -2.47 24.90 -0.48
C ASN A 74 -2.97 23.57 -1.08
N VAL A 75 -3.64 23.64 -2.23
CA VAL A 75 -4.08 22.43 -2.94
C VAL A 75 -2.90 21.80 -3.63
N ILE A 76 -2.69 20.53 -3.34
CA ILE A 76 -1.70 19.71 -4.03
C ILE A 76 -2.41 18.87 -5.07
N ASP A 77 -2.04 19.06 -6.34
CA ASP A 77 -2.47 18.17 -7.40
C ASP A 77 -1.61 16.89 -7.34
N PRO A 78 -2.20 15.71 -7.10
CA PRO A 78 -1.45 14.46 -7.10
C PRO A 78 -0.76 14.19 -8.45
N ASN A 79 -1.28 14.70 -9.58
CA ASN A 79 -0.64 14.54 -10.88
C ASN A 79 0.67 15.32 -10.97
N ASP A 80 0.75 16.50 -10.35
CA ASP A 80 1.98 17.29 -10.32
C ASP A 80 3.05 16.60 -9.49
N VAL A 81 2.66 16.04 -8.33
CA VAL A 81 3.55 15.24 -7.48
C VAL A 81 4.05 14.00 -8.23
N VAL A 82 3.15 13.27 -8.90
CA VAL A 82 3.51 12.08 -9.70
C VAL A 82 4.44 12.45 -10.85
N LYS A 83 4.19 13.56 -11.54
CA LYS A 83 5.05 14.05 -12.62
C LYS A 83 6.45 14.40 -12.11
N LYS A 84 6.57 14.92 -10.89
CA LYS A 84 7.85 15.33 -10.29
C LYS A 84 8.63 14.17 -9.66
N TYR A 85 7.95 13.23 -9.00
CA TYR A 85 8.59 12.19 -8.16
C TYR A 85 8.37 10.75 -8.63
N GLY A 86 7.49 10.54 -9.61
CA GLY A 86 7.08 9.23 -10.07
C GLY A 86 5.90 8.66 -9.28
N LEU A 87 5.15 7.77 -9.96
CA LEU A 87 3.93 7.17 -9.42
C LEU A 87 4.22 6.29 -8.18
N ASP A 88 5.26 5.46 -8.24
CA ASP A 88 5.58 4.52 -7.17
C ASP A 88 6.05 5.24 -5.91
N SER A 89 6.87 6.28 -6.06
CA SER A 89 7.30 7.15 -4.95
C SER A 89 6.11 7.76 -4.22
N PHE A 90 5.14 8.30 -4.99
CA PHE A 90 3.95 8.90 -4.41
C PHE A 90 3.06 7.86 -3.73
N ARG A 91 2.76 6.73 -4.39
CA ARG A 91 1.96 5.64 -3.81
C ARG A 91 2.59 5.10 -2.54
N TYR A 92 3.90 4.87 -2.56
CA TYR A 92 4.66 4.42 -1.41
C TYR A 92 4.53 5.40 -0.25
N PHE A 93 4.81 6.68 -0.50
CA PHE A 93 4.70 7.72 0.54
C PHE A 93 3.31 7.77 1.16
N MET A 94 2.25 7.78 0.34
CA MET A 94 0.87 7.83 0.82
C MET A 94 0.51 6.64 1.72
N LEU A 95 1.01 5.44 1.42
CA LEU A 95 0.72 4.25 2.23
C LEU A 95 1.64 4.10 3.45
N ARG A 96 2.82 4.72 3.42
CA ARG A 96 3.90 4.51 4.39
C ARG A 96 3.96 5.61 5.45
N GLU A 97 3.66 6.85 5.07
CA GLU A 97 3.62 8.02 5.96
C GLU A 97 2.24 8.16 6.61
N ILE A 98 1.20 8.21 5.79
CA ILE A 98 -0.15 8.55 6.22
C ILE A 98 -0.81 7.33 6.85
N SER A 99 -1.03 7.40 8.17
CA SER A 99 -1.85 6.42 8.88
C SER A 99 -3.23 6.37 8.24
N PRO A 100 -3.78 5.19 7.95
CA PRO A 100 -5.16 5.15 7.51
C PRO A 100 -6.12 5.60 8.61
N PHE A 101 -5.82 5.38 9.88
CA PHE A 101 -6.77 5.61 10.97
C PHE A 101 -6.74 7.04 11.54
N ASP A 102 -5.65 7.76 11.30
CA ASP A 102 -5.43 9.12 11.78
C ASP A 102 -5.39 10.11 10.62
N ASP A 103 -5.48 11.40 10.94
CA ASP A 103 -5.20 12.42 9.93
C ASP A 103 -3.69 12.41 9.63
N GLY A 104 -3.36 12.42 8.34
CA GLY A 104 -1.98 12.42 7.87
C GLY A 104 -1.62 13.73 7.20
N ASP A 105 -0.35 14.09 7.29
CA ASP A 105 0.16 15.29 6.63
C ASP A 105 0.99 14.93 5.41
N PHE A 106 0.70 15.57 4.28
CA PHE A 106 1.58 15.56 3.13
C PHE A 106 2.64 16.64 3.31
N SER A 107 3.90 16.20 3.27
CA SER A 107 5.07 17.06 3.18
C SER A 107 5.96 16.57 2.05
N GLU A 108 6.26 17.46 1.10
CA GLU A 108 7.14 17.15 -0.02
C GLU A 108 8.55 16.80 0.46
N LYS A 109 9.02 17.47 1.53
CA LYS A 109 10.29 17.13 2.19
C LYS A 109 10.26 15.71 2.74
N ALA A 110 9.20 15.33 3.46
CA ALA A 110 9.07 13.98 4.02
C ALA A 110 8.98 12.91 2.90
N LEU A 111 8.32 13.22 1.78
CA LEU A 111 8.29 12.36 0.61
C LEU A 111 9.69 12.08 0.09
N VAL A 112 10.48 13.13 -0.15
CA VAL A 112 11.85 12.99 -0.64
C VAL A 112 12.72 12.20 0.34
N GLU A 113 12.64 12.51 1.64
CA GLU A 113 13.40 11.80 2.67
C GLU A 113 13.06 10.31 2.73
N ARG A 114 11.78 9.94 2.72
CA ARG A 114 11.37 8.53 2.75
C ARG A 114 11.75 7.78 1.49
N VAL A 115 11.55 8.37 0.32
CA VAL A 115 11.91 7.73 -0.95
C VAL A 115 13.42 7.48 -0.99
N ASN A 116 14.23 8.49 -0.64
CA ASN A 116 15.68 8.33 -0.65
C ASN A 116 16.18 7.31 0.37
N ASN A 117 15.68 7.35 1.61
CA ASN A 117 16.19 6.51 2.69
C ASN A 117 15.63 5.08 2.65
N GLU A 118 14.37 4.90 2.26
CA GLU A 118 13.70 3.60 2.32
C GLU A 118 13.64 2.92 0.95
N LEU A 119 13.29 3.63 -0.13
CA LEU A 119 13.24 3.01 -1.45
C LEU A 119 14.61 2.94 -2.10
N VAL A 120 15.34 4.05 -2.19
CA VAL A 120 16.62 4.10 -2.91
C VAL A 120 17.73 3.43 -2.10
N ALA A 121 17.97 3.87 -0.86
CA ALA A 121 19.12 3.39 -0.08
C ALA A 121 18.99 1.95 0.43
N ASN A 122 17.76 1.41 0.56
CA ASN A 122 17.54 0.04 1.01
C ASN A 122 17.19 -0.89 -0.15
N ILE A 123 15.96 -0.81 -0.70
CA ILE A 123 15.50 -1.74 -1.75
C ILE A 123 16.29 -1.56 -3.04
N GLY A 124 16.39 -0.32 -3.53
CA GLY A 124 17.09 0.02 -4.77
C GLY A 124 18.56 -0.37 -4.72
N ASN A 125 19.25 -0.04 -3.62
CA ASN A 125 20.64 -0.42 -3.41
C ASN A 125 20.84 -1.95 -3.36
N PHE A 126 19.95 -2.69 -2.69
CA PHE A 126 20.02 -4.14 -2.63
C PHE A 126 19.88 -4.77 -4.02
N VAL A 127 18.85 -4.38 -4.77
CA VAL A 127 18.59 -4.85 -6.12
C VAL A 127 19.75 -4.48 -7.05
N TYR A 128 20.22 -3.23 -6.99
CA TYR A 128 21.33 -2.79 -7.82
C TYR A 128 22.61 -3.61 -7.56
N ARG A 129 22.99 -3.80 -6.30
CA ARG A 129 24.21 -4.55 -5.94
C ARG A 129 24.12 -6.01 -6.34
N THR A 130 22.97 -6.66 -6.08
CA THR A 130 22.77 -8.08 -6.41
C THR A 130 22.74 -8.31 -7.92
N LEU A 131 22.01 -7.49 -8.68
CA LEU A 131 21.95 -7.62 -10.14
C LEU A 131 23.29 -7.27 -10.81
N SER A 132 23.98 -6.22 -10.35
CA SER A 132 25.30 -5.86 -10.90
C SER A 132 26.35 -6.93 -10.64
N PHE A 133 26.27 -7.61 -9.49
CA PHE A 133 27.15 -8.73 -9.17
C PHE A 133 26.86 -9.95 -10.08
N MET A 134 25.58 -10.27 -10.26
CA MET A 134 25.15 -11.35 -11.16
C MET A 134 25.57 -11.11 -12.61
N ASP A 135 25.40 -9.89 -13.11
CA ASP A 135 25.83 -9.49 -14.45
C ASP A 135 27.35 -9.62 -14.62
N ARG A 136 28.12 -9.11 -13.66
CA ARG A 136 29.59 -9.07 -13.75
C ARG A 136 30.26 -10.44 -13.63
N TYR A 137 29.77 -11.31 -12.75
CA TYR A 137 30.48 -12.54 -12.37
C TYR A 137 29.81 -13.82 -12.88
N PHE A 138 28.57 -13.74 -13.35
CA PHE A 138 27.78 -14.90 -13.76
C PHE A 138 27.01 -14.68 -15.07
N ASP A 139 27.34 -13.64 -15.84
CA ASP A 139 26.69 -13.30 -17.12
C ASP A 139 25.15 -13.19 -17.00
N GLY A 140 24.66 -12.76 -15.83
CA GLY A 140 23.23 -12.67 -15.54
C GLY A 140 22.52 -14.02 -15.34
N ILE A 141 23.26 -15.14 -15.33
CA ILE A 141 22.72 -16.49 -15.17
C ILE A 141 22.84 -16.92 -13.70
N VAL A 142 21.72 -17.28 -13.08
CA VAL A 142 21.71 -17.76 -11.69
C VAL A 142 22.50 -19.09 -11.59
N PRO A 143 23.62 -19.15 -10.84
CA PRO A 143 24.43 -20.35 -10.74
C PRO A 143 23.75 -21.42 -9.88
N ALA A 144 24.06 -22.68 -10.14
CA ALA A 144 23.74 -23.74 -9.20
C ALA A 144 24.56 -23.57 -7.93
N ALA A 145 23.90 -23.57 -6.76
CA ALA A 145 24.54 -23.41 -5.47
C ALA A 145 24.09 -24.49 -4.48
N LYS A 146 25.01 -24.96 -3.64
CA LYS A 146 24.68 -25.77 -2.47
C LYS A 146 24.40 -24.84 -1.30
N LEU A 147 23.17 -24.90 -0.77
CA LEU A 147 22.74 -24.01 0.30
C LEU A 147 23.46 -24.32 1.62
N THR A 148 24.11 -23.31 2.16
CA THR A 148 24.66 -23.28 3.52
C THR A 148 23.54 -23.22 4.56
N LYS A 149 23.89 -23.21 5.84
CA LYS A 149 22.90 -23.02 6.91
C LYS A 149 22.34 -21.61 6.88
N GLU A 150 23.21 -20.63 6.65
CA GLU A 150 22.91 -19.21 6.56
C GLU A 150 21.92 -18.93 5.41
N ASP A 151 22.11 -19.57 4.26
CA ASP A 151 21.20 -19.45 3.11
C ASP A 151 19.80 -19.97 3.44
N LYS A 152 19.74 -21.15 4.09
CA LYS A 152 18.48 -21.75 4.52
C LYS A 152 17.76 -20.89 5.56
N ASP A 153 18.51 -20.26 6.46
CA ASP A 153 17.95 -19.36 7.46
C ASP A 153 17.41 -18.07 6.81
N LEU A 154 18.07 -17.54 5.78
CA LEU A 154 17.54 -16.42 4.99
C LEU A 154 16.26 -16.80 4.23
N ILE A 155 16.22 -17.97 3.59
CA ILE A 155 15.02 -18.46 2.90
C ILE A 155 13.84 -18.59 3.87
N LYS A 156 14.06 -19.17 5.06
CA LYS A 156 13.01 -19.25 6.11
C LYS A 156 12.51 -17.86 6.53
N LYS A 157 13.41 -16.87 6.63
CA LYS A 157 13.01 -15.49 6.91
C LYS A 157 12.14 -14.94 5.78
N ILE A 158 12.53 -15.12 4.52
CA ILE A 158 11.72 -14.68 3.36
C ILE A 158 10.30 -15.26 3.46
N GLU A 159 10.17 -16.57 3.67
CA GLU A 159 8.87 -17.23 3.80
C GLU A 159 8.05 -16.68 4.99
N ALA A 160 8.68 -16.45 6.14
CA ALA A 160 8.03 -15.89 7.32
C ALA A 160 7.54 -14.46 7.06
N TYR A 161 8.38 -13.60 6.49
CA TYR A 161 8.01 -12.24 6.14
C TYR A 161 6.89 -12.19 5.09
N SER A 162 6.90 -13.08 4.08
CA SER A 162 5.82 -13.18 3.09
C SER A 162 4.47 -13.53 3.74
N ARG A 163 4.45 -14.43 4.74
CA ARG A 163 3.24 -14.75 5.50
C ARG A 163 2.74 -13.55 6.31
N ILE A 164 3.65 -12.91 7.05
CA ILE A 164 3.32 -11.72 7.86
C ILE A 164 2.76 -10.60 6.98
N VAL A 165 3.41 -10.28 5.86
CA VAL A 165 2.93 -9.25 4.93
C VAL A 165 1.55 -9.59 4.40
N LYS A 166 1.29 -10.85 4.02
CA LYS A 166 -0.03 -11.29 3.55
C LYS A 166 -1.11 -11.10 4.62
N GLU A 167 -0.81 -11.40 5.88
CA GLU A 167 -1.73 -11.20 6.99
C GLU A 167 -2.02 -9.72 7.25
N LEU A 168 -1.00 -8.87 7.23
CA LEU A 168 -1.14 -7.42 7.40
C LEU A 168 -1.96 -6.79 6.28
N LEU A 169 -1.71 -7.18 5.03
CA LEU A 169 -2.50 -6.74 3.87
C LEU A 169 -3.97 -7.15 3.99
N GLY A 170 -4.25 -8.37 4.48
CA GLY A 170 -5.62 -8.85 4.72
C GLY A 170 -6.37 -8.04 5.79
N LYS A 171 -5.65 -7.39 6.70
CA LYS A 171 -6.18 -6.49 7.74
C LYS A 171 -6.17 -5.01 7.34
N LEU A 172 -5.67 -4.69 6.15
CA LEU A 172 -5.45 -3.31 5.67
C LEU A 172 -4.42 -2.52 6.52
N GLU A 173 -3.52 -3.22 7.22
CA GLU A 173 -2.38 -2.65 7.94
C GLU A 173 -1.22 -2.39 6.97
N LEU A 174 -1.45 -1.49 6.01
CA LEU A 174 -0.58 -1.29 4.85
C LEU A 174 0.79 -0.70 5.23
N LYS A 175 0.83 0.18 6.23
CA LYS A 175 2.06 0.82 6.71
C LYS A 175 3.00 -0.21 7.32
N GLU A 176 2.45 -1.09 8.15
CA GLU A 176 3.15 -2.18 8.82
C GLU A 176 3.62 -3.20 7.79
N ALA A 177 2.78 -3.53 6.79
CA ALA A 177 3.16 -4.41 5.69
C ALA A 177 4.39 -3.88 4.93
N LEU A 178 4.41 -2.59 4.60
CA LEU A 178 5.55 -1.94 3.94
C LEU A 178 6.80 -1.96 4.84
N GLN A 179 6.65 -1.71 6.14
CA GLN A 179 7.76 -1.79 7.09
C GLN A 179 8.38 -3.20 7.10
N LYS A 180 7.57 -4.25 7.06
CA LYS A 180 8.06 -5.64 7.01
C LYS A 180 8.80 -5.95 5.70
N ILE A 181 8.37 -5.37 4.58
CA ILE A 181 9.11 -5.49 3.31
C ILE A 181 10.49 -4.81 3.40
N LEU A 182 10.57 -3.62 3.99
CA LEU A 182 11.84 -2.92 4.19
C LEU A 182 12.79 -3.68 5.12
N GLU A 183 12.28 -4.25 6.20
CA GLU A 183 13.05 -5.11 7.11
C GLU A 183 13.62 -6.33 6.37
N LEU A 184 12.83 -6.97 5.52
CA LEU A 184 13.29 -8.10 4.71
C LEU A 184 14.42 -7.68 3.75
N SER A 185 14.26 -6.54 3.06
CA SER A 185 15.31 -5.98 2.20
C SER A 185 16.59 -5.64 3.00
N ALA A 186 16.45 -5.16 4.24
CA ALA A 186 17.59 -4.90 5.11
C ALA A 186 18.33 -6.19 5.50
N HIS A 187 17.62 -7.30 5.76
CA HIS A 187 18.24 -8.62 5.96
C HIS A 187 19.01 -9.07 4.71
N GLY A 188 18.46 -8.83 3.51
CA GLY A 188 19.14 -9.10 2.23
C GLY A 188 20.43 -8.28 2.06
N ASN A 189 20.37 -6.96 2.29
CA ASN A 189 21.54 -6.08 2.28
C ASN A 189 22.63 -6.58 3.24
N LYS A 190 22.25 -6.93 4.46
CA LYS A 190 23.17 -7.43 5.48
C LYS A 190 23.81 -8.75 5.05
N TYR A 191 23.01 -9.69 4.55
CA TYR A 191 23.51 -10.98 4.04
C TYR A 191 24.53 -10.77 2.91
N PHE A 192 24.25 -9.88 1.96
CA PHE A 192 25.18 -9.57 0.87
C PHE A 192 26.49 -8.94 1.40
N GLN A 193 26.41 -8.08 2.41
CA GLN A 193 27.58 -7.44 3.01
C GLN A 193 28.46 -8.41 3.81
N GLU A 194 27.85 -9.30 4.60
CA GLU A 194 28.58 -10.25 5.46
C GLU A 194 29.30 -11.32 4.65
N ASN A 195 28.70 -11.76 3.54
CA ASN A 195 29.30 -12.79 2.67
C ASN A 195 30.41 -12.26 1.76
N LYS A 196 30.54 -10.93 1.61
CA LYS A 196 31.58 -10.28 0.78
C LYS A 196 31.78 -10.99 -0.58
N PRO A 197 30.70 -11.18 -1.35
CA PRO A 197 30.76 -11.91 -2.60
C PRO A 197 31.63 -11.19 -3.64
#